data_AF-A0A3P8GW71-F1
#
_entry.id   AF-A0A3P8GW71-F1
#
_cell.length_a   1.000
_cell.length_b   1.000
_cell.length_c   1.000
_cell.angle_alpha   90.00
_cell.angle_beta   90.00
_cell.angle_gamma   90.00
#
_symmetry.space_group_name_H-M   'P 1'
#
loop_
_entity.id
_entity.type
_entity.pdbx_description
1 polymer ?
#
loop_
_entity_poly.entity_id
_entity_poly.type
_entity_poly.pdbx_seq_one_letter_code
_entity_poly.pdbx_strand_id
1 'polypeptide(L)'
;MLIEPLVQSRNWDDLEFIMLKKKSLSRRMEVTIPTDRFILHLNSLGVPNNIIESYLKYLSDDEFIQIVIRLNMVDEAVKLCLEKRNINALKELMSQIPGNHQKKKEISHYLSVPVAQWKDFVCRQAF
;
A
#
# COMPACT_ATOMS: atom_id res chain seq x y z
N MET A 1 2.11 24.31 -4.64
CA MET A 1 1.65 22.91 -4.53
C MET A 1 0.79 22.82 -3.28
N LEU A 2 -0.44 22.28 -3.33
CA LEU A 2 -1.33 22.26 -2.13
C LEU A 2 -0.92 21.22 -1.06
N ILE A 3 0.06 20.36 -1.35
CA ILE A 3 0.41 19.21 -0.51
C ILE A 3 1.33 19.60 0.64
N GLU A 4 2.39 20.36 0.35
CA GLU A 4 3.37 20.74 1.38
C GLU A 4 2.72 21.51 2.55
N PRO A 5 1.80 22.46 2.32
CA PRO A 5 1.08 23.11 3.42
C PRO A 5 0.22 22.14 4.25
N LEU A 6 -0.40 21.14 3.62
CA LEU A 6 -1.22 20.14 4.31
C LEU A 6 -0.37 19.19 5.16
N VAL A 7 0.79 18.78 4.64
CA VAL A 7 1.75 17.98 5.40
C VAL A 7 2.31 18.76 6.59
N GLN A 8 2.70 20.03 6.38
CA GLN A 8 3.20 20.91 7.44
C GLN A 8 2.17 21.17 8.54
N SER A 9 0.91 21.34 8.17
CA SER A 9 -0.21 21.51 9.11
C SER A 9 -0.76 20.19 9.66
N ARG A 10 -0.20 19.04 9.25
CA ARG A 10 -0.65 17.68 9.62
C ARG A 10 -2.12 17.44 9.33
N ASN A 11 -2.64 18.08 8.29
CA ASN A 11 -4.03 17.94 7.87
C ASN A 11 -4.17 16.71 6.96
N TRP A 12 -4.18 15.53 7.59
CA TRP A 12 -4.16 14.24 6.91
C TRP A 12 -5.48 13.91 6.21
N ASP A 13 -6.61 14.33 6.76
CA ASP A 13 -7.94 14.07 6.18
C ASP A 13 -8.10 14.80 4.84
N ASP A 14 -7.73 16.07 4.78
CA ASP A 14 -7.75 16.84 3.53
C ASP A 14 -6.73 16.31 2.52
N LEU A 15 -5.57 15.86 3.01
CA LEU A 15 -4.58 15.22 2.16
C LEU A 15 -5.15 13.94 1.54
N GLU A 16 -5.73 13.04 2.35
CA GLU A 16 -6.35 11.80 1.88
C GLU A 16 -7.46 12.08 0.85
N PHE A 17 -8.33 13.05 1.12
CA PHE A 17 -9.38 13.46 0.19
C PHE A 17 -8.82 13.90 -1.17
N ILE A 18 -7.76 14.72 -1.17
CA ILE A 18 -7.10 15.18 -2.40
C ILE A 18 -6.46 14.01 -3.15
N MET A 19 -5.85 13.06 -2.44
CA MET A 19 -5.24 11.87 -3.03
C MET A 19 -6.28 11.00 -3.75
N LEU A 20 -7.42 10.75 -3.10
CA LEU A 20 -8.54 10.01 -3.69
C LEU A 20 -9.14 10.74 -4.90
N LYS A 21 -9.30 12.07 -4.80
CA LYS A 21 -9.78 12.90 -5.91
C LYS A 21 -8.82 12.84 -7.10
N LYS A 22 -7.50 12.88 -6.87
CA LYS A 22 -6.48 12.71 -7.92
C LYS A 22 -6.64 11.36 -8.64
N LYS A 23 -6.85 10.25 -7.92
CA LYS A 23 -7.06 8.91 -8.54
C LYS A 23 -8.32 8.89 -9.41
N SER A 24 -9.39 9.55 -8.96
CA SER A 24 -10.62 9.68 -9.74
C SER A 24 -10.40 10.49 -11.03
N LEU A 25 -9.62 11.56 -10.95
CA LEU A 25 -9.31 12.45 -12.08
C LEU A 25 -8.27 11.86 -13.04
N SER A 26 -7.30 11.08 -12.57
CA SER A 26 -6.29 10.45 -13.42
C SER A 26 -6.90 9.41 -14.38
N ARG A 27 -8.06 8.83 -14.04
CA ARG A 27 -8.85 8.01 -14.97
C ARG A 27 -9.45 8.81 -16.13
N ARG A 28 -9.48 10.14 -16.03
CA ARG A 28 -10.11 11.06 -16.99
C ARG A 28 -9.12 11.99 -17.69
N MET A 29 -7.87 12.08 -17.23
CA MET A 29 -6.88 13.04 -17.72
C MET A 29 -5.50 12.39 -17.88
N GLU A 30 -4.92 12.51 -19.08
CA GLU A 30 -3.59 11.97 -19.43
C GLU A 30 -2.41 12.65 -18.71
N VAL A 31 -2.59 13.89 -18.23
CA VAL A 31 -1.50 14.73 -17.70
C VAL A 31 -1.53 14.77 -16.17
N THR A 32 -1.29 13.63 -15.52
CA THR A 32 -1.14 13.60 -14.07
C THR A 32 0.19 12.98 -13.66
N ILE A 33 0.81 13.51 -12.59
CA ILE A 33 2.03 12.91 -12.00
C ILE A 33 1.74 11.41 -11.74
N PRO A 34 2.62 10.50 -12.19
CA PRO A 34 2.50 9.07 -11.93
C PRO A 34 2.29 8.76 -10.44
N THR A 35 1.44 7.77 -10.15
CA THR A 35 1.04 7.43 -8.79
C THR A 35 2.24 7.07 -7.89
N ASP A 36 3.22 6.38 -8.44
CA ASP A 36 4.44 5.97 -7.74
C ASP A 36 5.27 7.19 -7.30
N ARG A 37 5.56 8.12 -8.22
CA ARG A 37 6.32 9.34 -7.92
C ARG A 37 5.63 10.20 -6.88
N PHE A 38 4.30 10.24 -6.95
CA PHE A 38 3.49 10.98 -6.00
C PHE A 38 3.59 10.40 -4.59
N ILE A 39 3.46 9.08 -4.44
CA ILE A 39 3.57 8.41 -3.14
C ILE A 39 5.00 8.50 -2.58
N LEU A 40 6.02 8.34 -3.43
CA LEU A 40 7.41 8.54 -3.04
C LEU A 40 7.68 9.96 -2.53
N HIS A 41 7.06 10.96 -3.16
CA HIS A 41 7.15 12.34 -2.70
C HIS A 41 6.48 12.53 -1.33
N LEU A 42 5.29 11.97 -1.10
CA LEU A 42 4.64 12.01 0.22
C LEU A 42 5.51 11.36 1.31
N ASN A 43 6.10 10.20 1.02
CA ASN A 43 7.01 9.54 1.93
C ASN A 43 8.23 10.43 2.24
N SER A 44 8.79 11.12 1.23
CA SER A 44 9.91 12.07 1.42
C SER A 44 9.55 13.28 2.29
N LEU A 45 8.27 13.66 2.32
CA LEU A 45 7.75 14.75 3.16
C LEU A 45 7.43 14.29 4.60
N GLY A 46 7.65 13.02 4.94
CA GLY A 46 7.38 12.47 6.27
C GLY A 46 5.90 12.19 6.54
N VAL A 47 5.10 11.96 5.48
CA VAL A 47 3.71 11.53 5.65
C VAL A 47 3.68 10.15 6.33
N PRO A 48 2.86 9.95 7.38
CA PRO A 48 2.80 8.67 8.09
C PRO A 48 2.39 7.48 7.21
N ASN A 49 2.99 6.31 7.47
CA ASN A 49 2.75 5.07 6.72
C ASN A 49 1.27 4.67 6.67
N ASN A 50 0.49 4.90 7.73
CA ASN A 50 -0.94 4.57 7.76
C ASN A 50 -1.76 5.41 6.76
N ILE A 51 -1.35 6.65 6.48
CA ILE A 51 -1.99 7.50 5.47
C ILE A 51 -1.65 6.98 4.07
N ILE A 52 -0.39 6.59 3.85
CA ILE A 52 0.05 5.97 2.59
C ILE A 52 -0.67 4.63 2.38
N GLU A 53 -0.77 3.78 3.41
CA GLU A 53 -1.49 2.50 3.41
C GLU A 53 -2.95 2.66 2.95
N SER A 54 -3.65 3.68 3.44
CA SER A 54 -5.02 3.96 3.01
C SER A 54 -5.11 4.18 1.49
N TYR A 55 -4.15 4.91 0.92
CA TYR A 55 -4.11 5.15 -0.51
C TYR A 55 -3.74 3.90 -1.33
N LEU A 56 -2.85 3.05 -0.80
CA LEU A 56 -2.47 1.78 -1.43
C LEU A 56 -3.68 0.86 -1.68
N LYS A 57 -4.73 0.95 -0.85
CA LYS A 57 -5.98 0.19 -1.03
C LYS A 57 -6.64 0.43 -2.39
N TYR A 58 -6.41 1.57 -3.03
CA TYR A 58 -7.06 1.97 -4.27
C TYR A 58 -6.21 1.77 -5.52
N LEU A 59 -5.00 1.21 -5.40
CA LEU A 59 -4.10 0.93 -6.52
C LEU A 59 -4.42 -0.41 -7.19
N SER A 60 -4.00 -0.57 -8.45
CA SER A 60 -3.90 -1.89 -9.07
C SER A 60 -2.78 -2.69 -8.41
N ASP A 61 -2.84 -4.02 -8.52
CA ASP A 61 -1.86 -4.91 -7.88
C ASP A 61 -0.42 -4.60 -8.34
N ASP A 62 -0.20 -4.40 -9.65
CA ASP A 62 1.12 -4.08 -10.22
C ASP A 62 1.71 -2.78 -9.66
N GLU A 63 0.92 -1.69 -9.62
CA GLU A 63 1.35 -0.40 -9.05
C GLU A 63 1.68 -0.57 -7.56
N PHE A 64 0.80 -1.26 -6.85
CA PHE A 64 0.90 -1.51 -5.42
C PHE A 64 2.20 -2.24 -5.06
N ILE A 65 2.51 -3.36 -5.70
CA ILE A 65 3.70 -4.17 -5.39
C ILE A 65 4.98 -3.37 -5.59
N GLN A 66 5.09 -2.62 -6.68
CA GLN A 66 6.28 -1.80 -6.95
C GLN A 66 6.48 -0.71 -5.88
N ILE A 67 5.40 -0.07 -5.45
CA ILE A 67 5.46 1.01 -4.45
C ILE A 67 5.85 0.47 -3.08
N VAL A 68 5.22 -0.63 -2.62
CA VAL A 68 5.50 -1.18 -1.28
C VAL A 68 6.92 -1.69 -1.14
N ILE A 69 7.49 -2.27 -2.21
CA ILE A 69 8.90 -2.71 -2.20
C ILE A 69 9.83 -1.49 -2.12
N ARG A 70 9.57 -0.44 -2.91
CA ARG A 70 10.40 0.79 -2.89
C ARG A 70 10.35 1.51 -1.54
N LEU A 71 9.21 1.47 -0.85
CA LEU A 71 9.02 2.09 0.45
C LEU A 71 9.37 1.17 1.63
N ASN A 72 9.76 -0.08 1.38
CA ASN A 72 9.98 -1.10 2.41
C ASN A 72 8.75 -1.30 3.33
N MET A 73 7.54 -1.14 2.80
CA MET A 73 6.24 -1.30 3.49
C MET A 73 5.68 -2.71 3.29
N VAL A 74 6.53 -3.73 3.44
CA VAL A 74 6.15 -5.13 3.14
C VAL A 74 5.09 -5.63 4.14
N ASP A 75 5.11 -5.15 5.37
CA ASP A 75 4.19 -5.58 6.43
C ASP A 75 2.77 -5.11 6.14
N GLU A 76 2.61 -3.82 5.81
CA GLU A 76 1.36 -3.23 5.37
C GLU A 76 0.86 -3.90 4.09
N ALA A 77 1.78 -4.24 3.18
CA ALA A 77 1.43 -4.93 1.94
C ALA A 77 0.82 -6.32 2.18
N VAL A 78 1.43 -7.11 3.06
CA VAL A 78 0.92 -8.44 3.43
C VAL A 78 -0.48 -8.32 4.03
N LYS A 79 -0.68 -7.38 4.97
CA LYS A 79 -1.98 -7.13 5.60
C LYS A 79 -3.05 -6.79 4.55
N LEU A 80 -2.75 -5.88 3.63
CA LEU A 80 -3.66 -5.50 2.54
C LEU A 80 -4.00 -6.66 1.60
N CYS A 81 -3.02 -7.50 1.26
CA CYS A 81 -3.25 -8.71 0.46
C CYS A 81 -4.19 -9.70 1.16
N LEU A 82 -4.03 -9.88 2.48
CA LEU A 82 -4.90 -10.74 3.28
C LEU A 82 -6.33 -10.18 3.39
N GLU A 83 -6.47 -8.87 3.65
CA GLU A 83 -7.76 -8.17 3.70
C GLU A 83 -8.53 -8.30 2.37
N LYS A 84 -7.84 -8.06 1.25
CA LYS A 84 -8.41 -8.19 -0.10
C LYS A 84 -8.56 -9.63 -0.57
N ARG A 85 -8.02 -10.61 0.18
CA ARG A 85 -7.97 -12.03 -0.21
C ARG A 85 -7.29 -12.25 -1.57
N ASN A 86 -6.30 -11.42 -1.88
CA ASN A 86 -5.63 -11.44 -3.17
C ASN A 86 -4.41 -12.37 -3.15
N ILE A 87 -4.62 -13.62 -3.58
CA ILE A 87 -3.57 -14.65 -3.63
C ILE A 87 -2.46 -14.27 -4.61
N ASN A 88 -2.82 -13.69 -5.75
CA ASN A 88 -1.88 -13.39 -6.82
C ASN A 88 -0.91 -12.29 -6.39
N ALA A 89 -1.43 -11.19 -5.84
CA ALA A 89 -0.62 -10.11 -5.28
C ALA A 89 0.28 -10.62 -4.14
N LEU A 90 -0.20 -11.54 -3.30
CA LEU A 90 0.60 -12.12 -2.21
C LEU A 90 1.75 -13.00 -2.72
N LYS A 91 1.51 -13.81 -3.77
CA LYS A 91 2.54 -14.62 -4.43
C LYS A 91 3.58 -13.74 -5.12
N GLU A 92 3.13 -12.69 -5.79
CA GLU A 92 4.01 -11.73 -6.46
C GLU A 92 4.85 -10.94 -5.46
N LEU A 93 4.26 -10.51 -4.34
CA LEU A 93 5.02 -9.92 -3.24
C LEU A 93 6.12 -10.87 -2.74
N MET A 94 5.79 -12.16 -2.54
CA MET A 94 6.76 -13.16 -2.08
C MET A 94 7.92 -13.36 -3.06
N SER A 95 7.67 -13.28 -4.37
CA SER A 95 8.70 -13.46 -5.40
C SER A 95 9.64 -12.26 -5.48
N GLN A 96 9.13 -11.05 -5.24
CA GLN A 96 9.90 -9.81 -5.39
C GLN A 96 10.62 -9.35 -4.11
N ILE A 97 10.16 -9.76 -2.92
CA ILE A 97 10.87 -9.38 -1.67
C ILE A 97 12.21 -10.13 -1.51
N PRO A 98 13.21 -9.54 -0.84
CA PRO A 98 14.51 -10.16 -0.59
C PRO A 98 14.40 -11.53 0.09
N GLY A 99 15.28 -12.48 -0.27
CA GLY A 99 15.26 -13.86 0.25
C GLY A 99 15.37 -13.97 1.78
N ASN A 100 16.04 -13.01 2.42
CA ASN A 100 16.22 -12.92 3.87
C ASN A 100 15.10 -12.15 4.59
N HIS A 101 14.09 -11.65 3.87
CA HIS A 101 13.02 -10.86 4.47
C HIS A 101 12.17 -11.71 5.42
N GLN A 102 11.98 -11.25 6.66
CA GLN A 102 11.27 -11.99 7.72
C GLN A 102 9.86 -12.42 7.28
N LYS A 103 9.17 -11.57 6.52
CA LYS A 103 7.84 -11.85 5.98
C LYS A 103 7.75 -13.00 4.97
N LYS A 104 8.85 -13.49 4.37
CA LYS A 104 8.76 -14.65 3.44
C LYS A 104 8.18 -15.89 4.10
N LYS A 105 8.56 -16.17 5.34
CA LYS A 105 8.05 -17.33 6.09
C LYS A 105 6.56 -17.17 6.40
N GLU A 106 6.15 -15.97 6.81
CA GLU A 106 4.74 -15.66 7.07
C GLU A 106 3.89 -15.77 5.82
N ILE A 107 4.35 -15.20 4.70
CA ILE A 107 3.64 -15.29 3.41
C ILE A 107 3.50 -16.75 2.97
N SER A 108 4.57 -17.54 3.09
CA SER A 108 4.54 -18.97 2.78
C SER A 108 3.50 -19.71 3.64
N HIS A 109 3.38 -19.36 4.92
CA HIS A 109 2.37 -19.93 5.79
C HIS A 109 0.96 -19.54 5.36
N TYR A 110 0.71 -18.26 5.07
CA TYR A 110 -0.60 -17.79 4.59
C TYR A 110 -1.01 -18.46 3.27
N LEU A 111 -0.07 -18.64 2.35
CA LEU A 111 -0.31 -19.33 1.07
C LEU A 111 -0.57 -20.85 1.23
N SER A 112 -0.18 -21.44 2.35
CA SER A 112 -0.41 -22.87 2.64
C SER A 112 -1.81 -23.17 3.22
N VAL A 113 -2.53 -22.14 3.68
CA VAL A 113 -3.85 -22.29 4.30
C VAL A 113 -4.97 -21.75 3.39
N PRO A 114 -6.19 -22.29 3.48
CA PRO A 114 -7.31 -21.81 2.68
C PRO A 114 -7.60 -20.32 2.89
N VAL A 115 -7.89 -19.60 1.79
CA VAL A 115 -8.20 -18.15 1.82
C VAL A 115 -9.37 -17.80 2.75
N ALA A 116 -10.29 -18.73 2.98
CA ALA A 116 -11.38 -18.56 3.93
C ALA A 116 -10.88 -18.27 5.36
N GLN A 117 -9.75 -18.87 5.75
CA GLN A 117 -9.12 -18.73 7.07
C GLN A 117 -8.26 -17.46 7.19
N TRP A 118 -8.05 -16.72 6.09
CA TRP A 118 -7.17 -15.54 6.12
C TRP A 118 -7.72 -14.39 6.96
N LYS A 119 -9.05 -14.36 7.17
CA LYS A 119 -9.71 -13.39 8.05
C LYS A 119 -9.16 -13.42 9.48
N ASP A 120 -8.76 -14.60 9.95
CA ASP A 120 -8.27 -14.78 11.31
C ASP A 120 -6.86 -14.21 11.50
N PHE A 121 -6.08 -14.06 10.41
CA PHE A 121 -4.75 -13.45 10.47
C PHE A 121 -4.81 -11.93 10.51
N VAL A 122 -5.75 -11.31 9.77
CA VAL A 122 -5.94 -9.86 9.77
C VAL A 122 -6.33 -9.37 11.17
N CYS A 123 -7.25 -10.06 11.85
CA CYS A 123 -7.67 -9.72 13.21
C CYS A 123 -6.55 -9.86 14.26
N ARG A 124 -5.55 -10.71 14.02
CA ARG A 124 -4.43 -10.93 14.95
C ARG A 124 -3.30 -9.92 14.81
N GLN A 125 -3.24 -9.18 13.72
CA GLN A 125 -2.21 -8.15 13.47
C GLN A 125 -2.60 -6.76 13.99
N ALA A 126 -3.78 -6.60 14.61
CA ALA A 126 -4.33 -5.31 15.05
C ALA A 126 -4.01 -4.95 16.53
N PHE A 127 -3.01 -5.58 17.16
CA PHE A 127 -2.62 -5.34 18.56
C PHE A 127 -1.14 -5.07 18.70
#